data_AF-A0A960V2L5-F1
#
_entry.id   AF-A0A960V2L5-F1
#
_cell.length_a   1.000
_cell.length_b   1.000
_cell.length_c   1.000
_cell.angle_alpha   90.00
_cell.angle_beta   90.00
_cell.angle_gamma   90.00
#
_symmetry.space_group_name_H-M   'P 1'
#
loop_
_entity.id
_entity.type
_entity.pdbx_description
1 polymer ?
#
loop_
_entity_poly.entity_id
_entity_poly.type
_entity_poly.pdbx_seq_one_letter_code
_entity_poly.pdbx_strand_id
1 'polypeptide(L)'
;MSLTSQILYLLQAKAGQRYKTRDLMKQLQQAASQKTKKSFKPDRHGRRSSRRPSQGTAVHREEVDEVLSALAHLGLITFSSKGFAVRDPFEVRGRVSLNPRGNAFISVRGADAESRDVFVASENARSVLPGDEVLLLLRDRKQERFEGRILKVLKRGRARYRLRLLHHPHGDFVIGILLDSSIALQARVDISRLPADQRPGLKTDVVIVVTLSGKDVRYRGAWFKEAEFVRFESDSDLDADFSRILMKHNLDAVYPAHIPLPLKTDQPGPHNVYDWNLREDCRSLLTITIDGADAKDFDDALSLAPGLSSNTRRLYVHIADVSHYVKKDSLLDQEALHRSTSVYLAGRVVPMLPPVLSEHLCSLVSGVDRLAFTAEMEFDIGSGKIVKSKFYKSIIQVDHRLTYGGAEAMLASNDDSAQARLVRELYQAALIWRKERMQSGRVDLELPEVDIKVDPDNRDRIQSYGYRERLQSSILIEECMLTANTCVAAFIRKKKAPVLYRVHEPIPPERIEKLNFFMESYGVPWQFQDLNYGSIRGALQQIHLHPNQKTLSRVFSMQLLRSFMQAVYTPEADGHWGLGFRDYCHFTSPIRRYP
;
A
#
# COMPACT_ATOMS: atom_id res chain seq x y z
N MET A 1 -35.31 -19.28 -5.24
CA MET A 1 -34.08 -18.64 -5.73
C MET A 1 -34.49 -17.60 -6.75
N SER A 2 -34.12 -16.35 -6.50
CA SER A 2 -34.21 -15.27 -7.49
C SER A 2 -33.39 -15.59 -8.75
N LEU A 3 -33.55 -14.78 -9.80
CA LEU A 3 -32.70 -14.87 -10.99
C LEU A 3 -31.21 -14.69 -10.63
N THR A 4 -30.88 -13.67 -9.83
CA THR A 4 -29.51 -13.41 -9.35
C THR A 4 -28.91 -14.61 -8.63
N SER A 5 -29.65 -15.21 -7.69
CA SER A 5 -29.21 -16.39 -6.96
C SER A 5 -28.92 -17.58 -7.89
N GLN A 6 -29.70 -17.76 -8.96
CA GLN A 6 -29.47 -18.82 -9.96
C GLN A 6 -28.23 -18.55 -10.81
N ILE A 7 -28.01 -17.30 -11.22
CA ILE A 7 -26.80 -16.89 -11.94
C ILE A 7 -25.57 -17.15 -11.08
N LEU A 8 -25.55 -16.66 -9.83
CA LEU A 8 -24.42 -16.86 -8.91
C LEU A 8 -24.08 -18.34 -8.72
N TYR A 9 -25.10 -19.18 -8.51
CA TYR A 9 -24.92 -20.63 -8.37
C TYR A 9 -24.28 -21.27 -9.62
N LEU A 10 -24.76 -20.91 -10.81
CA LEU A 10 -24.20 -21.44 -12.07
C LEU A 10 -22.78 -20.96 -12.30
N LEU A 11 -22.47 -19.69 -12.01
CA LEU A 11 -21.13 -19.13 -12.19
C LEU A 11 -20.12 -19.71 -11.21
N GLN A 12 -20.52 -19.98 -9.97
CA GLN A 12 -19.66 -20.64 -8.99
C GLN A 12 -19.18 -22.02 -9.48
N ALA A 13 -20.06 -22.79 -10.15
CA ALA A 13 -19.70 -24.07 -10.77
C ALA A 13 -18.83 -23.94 -12.04
N LYS A 14 -18.60 -22.71 -12.51
CA LYS A 14 -17.84 -22.36 -13.72
C LYS A 14 -16.58 -21.55 -13.41
N ALA A 15 -16.14 -21.49 -12.17
CA ALA A 15 -14.89 -20.83 -11.79
C ALA A 15 -13.72 -21.29 -12.69
N GLY A 16 -12.94 -20.32 -13.20
CA GLY A 16 -11.81 -20.55 -14.11
C GLY A 16 -12.19 -20.84 -15.56
N GLN A 17 -13.49 -20.95 -15.87
CA GLN A 17 -13.97 -21.26 -17.22
C GLN A 17 -14.44 -20.00 -17.96
N ARG A 18 -14.36 -20.06 -19.29
CA ARG A 18 -15.04 -19.09 -20.15
C ARG A 18 -16.46 -19.55 -20.43
N TYR A 19 -17.38 -18.60 -20.47
CA TYR A 19 -18.80 -18.87 -20.62
C TYR A 19 -19.46 -17.85 -21.54
N LYS A 20 -20.50 -18.28 -22.28
CA LYS A 20 -21.27 -17.39 -23.15
C LYS A 20 -22.59 -17.05 -22.48
N THR A 21 -22.99 -15.78 -22.55
CA THR A 21 -24.30 -15.32 -22.05
C THR A 21 -25.45 -16.12 -22.63
N ARG A 22 -25.38 -16.53 -23.91
CA ARG A 22 -26.41 -17.37 -24.55
C ARG A 22 -26.55 -18.75 -23.88
N ASP A 23 -25.46 -19.34 -23.42
CA ASP A 23 -25.48 -20.67 -22.78
C ASP A 23 -25.97 -20.56 -21.33
N LEU A 24 -25.61 -19.48 -20.62
CA LEU A 24 -26.18 -19.14 -19.32
C LEU A 24 -27.70 -18.96 -19.42
N MET A 25 -28.18 -18.19 -20.40
CA MET A 25 -29.61 -17.97 -20.66
C MET A 25 -30.36 -19.27 -20.91
N LYS A 26 -29.81 -20.17 -21.74
CA LYS A 26 -30.41 -21.50 -21.99
C LYS A 26 -30.57 -22.31 -20.70
N GLN A 27 -29.55 -22.33 -19.84
CA GLN A 27 -29.62 -23.04 -18.56
C GLN A 27 -30.64 -22.43 -17.60
N LEU A 28 -30.72 -21.10 -17.52
CA LEU A 28 -31.71 -20.39 -16.71
C LEU A 28 -33.14 -20.68 -17.18
N GLN A 29 -33.38 -20.68 -18.50
CA GLN A 29 -34.68 -21.01 -19.09
C GLN A 29 -35.10 -22.48 -18.88
N GLN A 30 -34.15 -23.41 -18.98
CA GLN A 30 -34.38 -24.83 -18.66
C GLN A 30 -34.73 -25.02 -17.19
N ALA A 31 -34.01 -24.36 -16.27
CA ALA A 31 -34.29 -24.40 -14.84
C ALA A 31 -35.66 -23.81 -14.49
N ALA A 32 -36.09 -22.76 -15.19
CA ALA A 32 -37.43 -22.17 -15.03
C ALA A 32 -38.54 -23.13 -15.50
N SER A 33 -38.33 -23.82 -16.62
CA SER A 33 -39.31 -24.75 -17.23
C SER A 33 -39.48 -26.06 -16.44
N GLN A 34 -38.44 -26.51 -15.72
CA GLN A 34 -38.54 -27.69 -14.85
C GLN A 34 -39.36 -27.44 -13.57
N LYS A 35 -39.41 -26.19 -13.08
CA LYS A 35 -40.25 -25.82 -11.92
C LYS A 35 -41.74 -25.80 -12.25
N THR A 36 -42.12 -25.32 -13.42
CA THR A 36 -43.52 -25.31 -13.90
C THR A 36 -44.09 -26.72 -14.12
N LYS A 37 -43.25 -27.71 -14.44
CA LYS A 37 -43.69 -29.12 -14.56
C LYS A 37 -43.92 -29.83 -13.22
N LYS A 38 -43.23 -29.44 -12.13
CA LYS A 38 -43.41 -30.07 -10.80
C LYS A 38 -44.64 -29.57 -10.03
N SER A 39 -45.24 -28.43 -10.41
CA SER A 39 -46.47 -27.92 -9.79
C SER A 39 -47.77 -28.49 -10.38
N PHE A 40 -47.68 -29.31 -11.43
CA PHE A 40 -48.82 -30.02 -12.03
C PHE A 40 -48.85 -31.48 -11.54
N LYS A 41 -49.50 -31.75 -10.41
CA LYS A 41 -50.11 -33.06 -10.11
C LYS A 41 -51.63 -32.89 -10.14
N PRO A 42 -52.39 -33.69 -10.90
CA PRO A 42 -53.84 -33.56 -10.92
C PRO A 42 -54.43 -34.13 -9.62
N ASP A 43 -55.30 -33.36 -8.98
CA ASP A 43 -56.08 -33.80 -7.83
C ASP A 43 -57.18 -34.77 -8.28
N ARG A 44 -57.45 -35.81 -7.49
CA ARG A 44 -58.36 -36.93 -7.84
C ARG A 44 -59.84 -36.57 -7.71
N HIS A 45 -60.31 -35.39 -8.12
CA HIS A 45 -61.76 -35.17 -8.31
C HIS A 45 -62.00 -34.18 -9.45
N GLY A 46 -62.75 -34.65 -10.46
CA GLY A 46 -63.01 -33.95 -11.72
C GLY A 46 -63.82 -32.66 -11.57
N ARG A 47 -63.15 -31.57 -11.18
CA ARG A 47 -63.62 -30.20 -11.41
C ARG A 47 -62.53 -29.41 -12.12
N ARG A 48 -62.79 -29.07 -13.39
CA ARG A 48 -61.97 -28.13 -14.16
C ARG A 48 -62.15 -26.72 -13.57
N SER A 49 -61.27 -26.35 -12.64
CA SER A 49 -61.03 -24.97 -12.25
C SER A 49 -60.09 -24.34 -13.28
N SER A 50 -60.58 -23.40 -14.07
CA SER A 50 -59.80 -22.56 -14.99
C SER A 50 -59.01 -21.50 -14.20
N ARG A 51 -58.07 -21.93 -13.34
CA ARG A 51 -57.00 -21.04 -12.92
C ARG A 51 -56.06 -20.84 -14.11
N ARG A 52 -56.07 -19.62 -14.67
CA ARG A 52 -55.06 -19.17 -15.64
C ARG A 52 -53.67 -19.59 -15.13
N PRO A 53 -52.83 -20.21 -15.98
CA PRO A 53 -51.46 -20.50 -15.58
C PRO A 53 -50.82 -19.17 -15.18
N SER A 54 -50.26 -19.10 -13.97
CA SER A 54 -49.30 -18.03 -13.65
C SER A 54 -48.22 -18.13 -14.73
N GLN A 55 -48.13 -17.11 -15.59
CA GLN A 55 -47.06 -17.02 -16.58
C GLN A 55 -45.74 -17.32 -15.87
N GLY A 56 -45.04 -18.36 -16.31
CA GLY A 56 -43.68 -18.61 -15.84
C GLY A 56 -42.89 -17.33 -16.09
N THR A 57 -42.22 -16.81 -15.07
CA THR A 57 -41.37 -15.62 -15.18
C THR A 57 -40.38 -15.83 -16.33
N ALA A 58 -40.62 -15.14 -17.44
CA ALA A 58 -39.70 -15.17 -18.57
C ALA A 58 -38.38 -14.55 -18.09
N VAL A 59 -37.27 -15.26 -18.29
CA VAL A 59 -35.95 -14.71 -17.99
C VAL A 59 -35.61 -13.69 -19.06
N HIS A 60 -35.65 -12.40 -18.71
CA HIS A 60 -35.33 -11.31 -19.61
C HIS A 60 -33.81 -11.16 -19.72
N ARG A 61 -33.33 -10.94 -20.95
CA ARG A 61 -31.88 -10.83 -21.22
C ARG A 61 -31.27 -9.60 -20.55
N GLU A 62 -31.98 -8.48 -20.53
CA GLU A 62 -31.55 -7.23 -19.89
C GLU A 62 -31.24 -7.45 -18.41
N GLU A 63 -32.10 -8.15 -17.67
CA GLU A 63 -31.88 -8.47 -16.25
C GLU A 63 -30.62 -9.34 -16.02
N VAL A 64 -30.33 -10.26 -16.95
CA VAL A 64 -29.12 -11.09 -16.88
C VAL A 64 -27.87 -10.26 -17.18
N ASP A 65 -27.92 -9.42 -18.22
CA ASP A 65 -26.81 -8.57 -18.61
C ASP A 65 -26.49 -7.54 -17.51
N GLU A 66 -27.49 -6.99 -16.81
CA GLU A 66 -27.29 -6.14 -15.64
C GLU A 66 -26.56 -6.86 -14.50
N VAL A 67 -26.95 -8.09 -14.18
CA VAL A 67 -26.29 -8.88 -13.13
C VAL A 67 -24.85 -9.19 -13.53
N LEU A 68 -24.61 -9.54 -14.79
CA LEU A 68 -23.27 -9.81 -15.29
C LEU A 68 -22.39 -8.54 -15.27
N SER A 69 -22.94 -7.38 -15.65
CA SER A 69 -22.23 -6.10 -15.54
C SER A 69 -21.83 -5.81 -14.11
N ALA A 70 -22.76 -5.97 -13.16
CA ALA A 70 -22.47 -5.76 -11.74
C ALA A 70 -21.43 -6.76 -11.19
N LEU A 71 -21.41 -8.00 -11.67
CA LEU A 71 -20.36 -8.97 -11.32
C LEU A 71 -19.00 -8.63 -11.94
N ALA A 72 -18.99 -8.00 -13.11
CA ALA A 72 -17.77 -7.50 -13.74
C ALA A 72 -17.18 -6.33 -12.94
N HIS A 73 -18.01 -5.38 -12.50
CA HIS A 73 -17.60 -4.30 -11.61
C HIS A 73 -17.08 -4.79 -10.25
N LEU A 74 -17.51 -5.97 -9.79
CA LEU A 74 -16.95 -6.63 -8.60
C LEU A 74 -15.67 -7.42 -8.87
N GLY A 75 -15.18 -7.46 -10.11
CA GLY A 75 -13.99 -8.21 -10.52
C GLY A 75 -14.18 -9.74 -10.47
N LEU A 76 -15.42 -10.23 -10.53
CA LEU A 76 -15.74 -11.66 -10.47
C LEU A 76 -15.85 -12.29 -11.86
N ILE A 77 -16.11 -11.47 -12.87
CA ILE A 77 -16.06 -11.87 -14.28
C ILE A 77 -15.36 -10.82 -15.11
N THR A 78 -14.86 -11.23 -16.28
CA THR A 78 -14.24 -10.30 -17.25
C THR A 78 -14.84 -10.55 -18.63
N PHE A 79 -15.39 -9.52 -19.25
CA PHE A 79 -15.95 -9.61 -20.60
C PHE A 79 -14.85 -9.71 -21.66
N SER A 80 -15.17 -10.38 -22.77
CA SER A 80 -14.32 -10.55 -23.94
C SER A 80 -15.19 -10.70 -25.20
N SER A 81 -14.58 -10.62 -26.37
CA SER A 81 -15.28 -10.85 -27.65
C SER A 81 -15.91 -12.25 -27.77
N LYS A 82 -15.45 -13.22 -26.98
CA LYS A 82 -15.92 -14.63 -27.01
C LYS A 82 -16.91 -14.98 -25.89
N GLY A 83 -17.37 -14.02 -25.11
CA GLY A 83 -18.20 -14.22 -23.90
C GLY A 83 -17.53 -13.60 -22.67
N PHE A 84 -17.64 -14.21 -21.50
CA PHE A 84 -16.98 -13.74 -20.28
C PHE A 84 -16.19 -14.87 -19.61
N ALA A 85 -15.12 -14.52 -18.92
CA ALA A 85 -14.35 -15.42 -18.07
C ALA A 85 -14.82 -15.30 -16.63
N VAL A 86 -14.97 -16.42 -15.92
CA VAL A 86 -15.30 -16.44 -14.50
C VAL A 86 -14.03 -16.58 -13.69
N ARG A 87 -13.85 -15.72 -12.68
CA ARG A 87 -12.69 -15.74 -11.79
C ARG A 87 -12.56 -17.08 -11.07
N ASP A 88 -11.33 -17.51 -10.83
CA ASP A 88 -10.98 -18.68 -10.02
C ASP A 88 -10.07 -18.28 -8.84
N PRO A 89 -10.42 -18.61 -7.58
CA PRO A 89 -11.72 -19.12 -7.16
C PRO A 89 -12.81 -18.04 -7.28
N PHE A 90 -14.07 -18.46 -7.45
CA PHE A 90 -15.25 -17.56 -7.42
C PHE A 90 -15.56 -17.16 -5.96
N GLU A 91 -14.63 -16.43 -5.36
CA GLU A 91 -14.69 -15.94 -3.99
C GLU A 91 -14.79 -14.43 -3.96
N VAL A 92 -15.73 -13.94 -3.17
CA VAL A 92 -15.86 -12.52 -2.92
C VAL A 92 -15.22 -12.20 -1.59
N ARG A 93 -14.16 -11.39 -1.64
CA ARG A 93 -13.44 -10.91 -0.46
C ARG A 93 -13.56 -9.41 -0.40
N GLY A 94 -13.66 -8.85 0.80
CA GLY A 94 -13.74 -7.41 0.94
C GLY A 94 -13.55 -6.94 2.37
N ARG A 95 -13.50 -5.62 2.51
CA ARG A 95 -13.30 -4.94 3.80
C ARG A 95 -14.63 -4.47 4.37
N VAL A 96 -14.84 -4.74 5.65
CA VAL A 96 -16.06 -4.39 6.38
C VAL A 96 -16.06 -2.92 6.76
N SER A 97 -17.15 -2.22 6.47
CA SER A 97 -17.59 -1.03 7.20
C SER A 97 -18.93 -1.33 7.87
N LEU A 98 -19.19 -0.72 9.03
CA LEU A 98 -20.44 -0.91 9.78
C LEU A 98 -21.15 0.42 9.97
N ASN A 99 -22.49 0.37 10.00
CA ASN A 99 -23.30 1.48 10.48
C ASN A 99 -23.75 1.27 11.94
N PRO A 100 -24.30 2.30 12.61
CA PRO A 100 -24.77 2.17 14.00
C PRO A 100 -25.88 1.13 14.22
N ARG A 101 -26.59 0.71 13.17
CA ARG A 101 -27.61 -0.36 13.24
C ARG A 101 -27.01 -1.77 13.12
N GLY A 102 -25.69 -1.88 12.95
CA GLY A 102 -24.97 -3.15 12.79
C GLY A 102 -25.04 -3.75 11.39
N ASN A 103 -25.61 -3.06 10.40
CA ASN A 103 -25.50 -3.50 9.00
C ASN A 103 -24.08 -3.24 8.50
N ALA A 104 -23.57 -4.18 7.71
CA ALA A 104 -22.26 -4.07 7.09
C ALA A 104 -22.35 -3.69 5.61
N PHE A 105 -21.37 -2.90 5.16
CA PHE A 105 -21.13 -2.59 3.76
C PHE A 105 -19.73 -3.06 3.42
N ILE A 106 -19.62 -3.94 2.43
CA ILE A 106 -18.37 -4.59 2.08
C ILE A 106 -17.82 -4.03 0.78
N SER A 107 -16.70 -3.32 0.87
CA SER A 107 -15.94 -2.89 -0.29
C SER A 107 -15.14 -4.07 -0.81
N VAL A 108 -15.50 -4.55 -2.00
CA VAL A 108 -14.94 -5.79 -2.57
C VAL A 108 -13.55 -5.54 -3.15
N ARG A 109 -12.64 -6.48 -2.88
CA ARG A 109 -11.27 -6.42 -3.38
C ARG A 109 -11.23 -6.73 -4.88
N GLY A 110 -10.61 -5.84 -5.65
CA GLY A 110 -10.55 -5.94 -7.12
C GLY A 110 -11.80 -5.42 -7.81
N ALA A 111 -12.70 -4.77 -7.07
CA ALA A 111 -13.79 -4.03 -7.65
C ALA A 111 -13.29 -2.72 -8.25
N ASP A 112 -13.92 -2.27 -9.34
CA ASP A 112 -13.62 -0.96 -9.94
C ASP A 112 -14.28 0.20 -9.17
N ALA A 113 -14.03 1.43 -9.61
CA ALA A 113 -14.55 2.63 -8.96
C ALA A 113 -16.07 2.81 -9.09
N GLU A 114 -16.71 2.15 -10.06
CA GLU A 114 -18.16 2.19 -10.28
C GLU A 114 -18.91 1.19 -9.39
N SER A 115 -18.18 0.23 -8.84
CA SER A 115 -18.72 -0.79 -7.96
C SER A 115 -19.29 -0.22 -6.67
N ARG A 116 -20.50 -0.67 -6.33
CA ARG A 116 -21.12 -0.36 -5.05
C ARG A 116 -20.82 -1.43 -4.03
N ASP A 117 -20.65 -1.00 -2.78
CA ASP A 117 -20.47 -1.92 -1.65
C ASP A 117 -21.60 -2.95 -1.56
N VAL A 118 -21.22 -4.18 -1.22
CA VAL A 118 -22.16 -5.28 -0.96
C VAL A 118 -22.80 -5.04 0.40
N PHE A 119 -24.13 -4.99 0.45
CA PHE A 119 -24.88 -4.80 1.69
C PHE A 119 -25.04 -6.14 2.42
N VAL A 120 -24.79 -6.14 3.73
CA VAL A 120 -25.02 -7.30 4.60
C VAL A 120 -25.85 -6.84 5.79
N ALA A 121 -27.07 -7.37 5.90
CA ALA A 121 -27.92 -7.12 7.06
C ALA A 121 -27.24 -7.60 8.36
N SER A 122 -27.51 -6.92 9.48
CA SER A 122 -26.88 -7.19 10.78
C SER A 122 -26.96 -8.65 11.24
N GLU A 123 -28.08 -9.33 10.95
CA GLU A 123 -28.26 -10.77 11.18
C GLU A 123 -27.27 -11.68 10.45
N ASN A 124 -26.77 -11.23 9.30
CA ASN A 124 -25.80 -11.91 8.44
C ASN A 124 -24.36 -11.35 8.61
N ALA A 125 -24.19 -10.33 9.45
CA ALA A 125 -22.93 -9.66 9.75
C ALA A 125 -22.49 -9.84 11.21
N ARG A 126 -22.90 -10.93 11.87
CA ARG A 126 -22.59 -11.14 13.29
C ARG A 126 -21.08 -11.24 13.52
N SER A 127 -20.63 -10.64 14.61
CA SER A 127 -19.25 -10.74 15.10
C SER A 127 -18.13 -10.19 14.19
N VAL A 128 -18.47 -9.48 13.12
CA VAL A 128 -17.49 -8.68 12.38
C VAL A 128 -17.30 -7.31 13.03
N LEU A 129 -16.14 -6.73 12.76
CA LEU A 129 -15.72 -5.43 13.25
C LEU A 129 -15.35 -4.52 12.07
N PRO A 130 -15.41 -3.19 12.24
CA PRO A 130 -14.95 -2.27 11.21
C PRO A 130 -13.51 -2.57 10.81
N GLY A 131 -13.25 -2.63 9.51
CA GLY A 131 -11.93 -2.92 8.94
C GLY A 131 -11.60 -4.40 8.75
N ASP A 132 -12.43 -5.33 9.24
CA ASP A 132 -12.22 -6.77 9.02
C ASP A 132 -12.17 -7.10 7.53
N GLU A 133 -11.26 -8.00 7.15
CA GLU A 133 -11.29 -8.65 5.84
C GLU A 133 -12.12 -9.92 5.94
N VAL A 134 -13.13 -10.03 5.09
CA VAL A 134 -14.12 -11.11 5.16
C VAL A 134 -14.27 -11.82 3.83
N LEU A 135 -14.65 -13.09 3.91
CA LEU A 135 -15.18 -13.88 2.80
C LEU A 135 -16.71 -13.79 2.83
N LEU A 136 -17.32 -13.43 1.71
CA LEU A 136 -18.77 -13.27 1.58
C LEU A 136 -19.36 -14.18 0.51
N LEU A 137 -20.60 -14.60 0.79
CA LEU A 137 -21.50 -15.21 -0.18
C LEU A 137 -22.43 -14.13 -0.70
N LEU A 138 -22.37 -13.84 -2.01
CA LEU A 138 -23.34 -12.97 -2.65
C LEU A 138 -24.72 -13.62 -2.69
N ARG A 139 -25.76 -12.82 -2.55
CA ARG A 139 -27.16 -13.21 -2.61
C ARG A 139 -27.88 -12.37 -3.67
N ASP A 140 -29.10 -11.95 -3.38
CA ASP A 140 -29.94 -11.23 -4.32
C ASP A 140 -29.42 -9.81 -4.55
N ARG A 141 -29.65 -9.26 -5.74
CA ARG A 141 -29.39 -7.85 -6.05
C ARG A 141 -30.69 -7.06 -5.87
N LYS A 142 -30.68 -6.04 -5.03
CA LYS A 142 -31.82 -5.12 -4.81
C LYS A 142 -31.32 -3.68 -4.90
N GLN A 143 -32.10 -2.81 -5.55
CA GLN A 143 -31.76 -1.39 -5.71
C GLN A 143 -30.29 -1.20 -6.16
N GLU A 144 -29.92 -1.90 -7.23
CA GLU A 144 -28.59 -1.92 -7.84
C GLU A 144 -27.43 -2.51 -7.01
N ARG A 145 -27.66 -2.88 -5.74
CA ARG A 145 -26.63 -3.42 -4.84
C ARG A 145 -26.84 -4.91 -4.59
N PHE A 146 -25.75 -5.66 -4.53
CA PHE A 146 -25.82 -7.04 -4.04
C PHE A 146 -26.04 -7.06 -2.53
N GLU A 147 -26.91 -7.94 -2.08
CA GLU A 147 -26.94 -8.41 -0.70
C GLU A 147 -25.91 -9.53 -0.53
N GLY A 148 -25.38 -9.68 0.67
CA GLY A 148 -24.43 -10.73 1.00
C GLY A 148 -24.68 -11.35 2.37
N ARG A 149 -23.94 -12.43 2.63
CA ARG A 149 -23.77 -13.01 3.96
C ARG A 149 -22.28 -13.25 4.22
N ILE A 150 -21.82 -12.90 5.41
CA ILE A 150 -20.44 -13.15 5.80
C ILE A 150 -20.31 -14.64 6.10
N LEU A 151 -19.37 -15.30 5.42
CA LEU A 151 -19.03 -16.71 5.63
C LEU A 151 -17.94 -16.84 6.70
N LYS A 152 -16.91 -16.00 6.61
CA LYS A 152 -15.72 -16.09 7.48
C LYS A 152 -15.03 -14.74 7.57
N VAL A 153 -14.51 -14.42 8.76
CA VAL A 153 -13.51 -13.36 8.94
C VAL A 153 -12.14 -13.95 8.60
N LEU A 154 -11.50 -13.42 7.56
CA LEU A 154 -10.18 -13.84 7.09
C LEU A 154 -9.07 -13.18 7.90
N LYS A 155 -9.21 -11.88 8.16
CA LYS A 155 -8.24 -11.09 8.93
C LYS A 155 -8.99 -10.01 9.73
N ARG A 156 -8.60 -9.81 10.99
CA ARG A 156 -9.16 -8.73 11.81
C ARG A 156 -8.63 -7.38 11.35
N GLY A 157 -9.53 -6.39 11.32
CA GLY A 157 -9.18 -5.01 10.98
C GLY A 157 -8.30 -4.36 12.03
N ARG A 158 -8.47 -4.76 13.30
CA ARG A 158 -7.57 -4.38 14.39
C ARG A 158 -7.38 -5.49 15.41
N ALA A 159 -6.15 -5.59 15.94
CA ALA A 159 -5.80 -6.54 16.99
C ALA A 159 -6.25 -6.09 18.38
N ARG A 160 -6.07 -4.80 18.71
CA ARG A 160 -6.31 -4.24 20.05
C ARG A 160 -7.18 -2.99 19.98
N TYR A 161 -7.97 -2.72 21.02
CA TYR A 161 -8.86 -1.56 21.09
C TYR A 161 -8.77 -0.90 22.46
N ARG A 162 -8.90 0.43 22.55
CA ARG A 162 -9.19 1.10 23.82
C ARG A 162 -10.66 0.95 24.15
N LEU A 163 -10.93 0.56 25.38
CA LEU A 163 -12.24 0.41 25.98
C LEU A 163 -12.33 1.35 27.18
N ARG A 164 -13.21 2.35 27.11
CA ARG A 164 -13.55 3.17 28.28
C ARG A 164 -14.64 2.47 29.07
N LEU A 165 -14.36 2.16 30.33
CA LEU A 165 -15.29 1.45 31.20
C LEU A 165 -16.48 2.35 31.56
N LEU A 166 -17.69 1.87 31.31
CA LEU A 166 -18.93 2.58 31.60
C LEU A 166 -19.60 2.08 32.87
N HIS A 167 -19.54 0.78 33.10
CA HIS A 167 -20.26 0.15 34.19
C HIS A 167 -19.51 -1.07 34.71
N HIS A 168 -19.43 -1.17 36.03
CA HIS A 168 -18.98 -2.34 36.75
C HIS A 168 -20.18 -2.97 37.48
N PRO A 169 -20.97 -3.84 36.82
CA PRO A 169 -21.98 -4.61 37.52
C PRO A 169 -21.32 -5.49 38.59
N HIS A 170 -21.99 -5.71 39.73
CA HIS A 170 -21.41 -6.49 40.83
C HIS A 170 -20.92 -7.87 40.36
N GLY A 171 -19.64 -8.18 40.63
CA GLY A 171 -19.08 -9.53 40.68
C GLY A 171 -18.17 -9.95 39.53
N ASP A 172 -18.70 -9.98 38.29
CA ASP A 172 -18.15 -10.94 37.31
C ASP A 172 -17.59 -10.33 36.03
N PHE A 173 -18.00 -9.12 35.66
CA PHE A 173 -17.57 -8.49 34.40
C PHE A 173 -17.69 -6.97 34.44
N VAL A 174 -17.01 -6.29 33.52
CA VAL A 174 -17.18 -4.87 33.23
C VAL A 174 -17.70 -4.66 31.82
N ILE A 175 -18.44 -3.58 31.61
CA ILE A 175 -18.91 -3.11 30.30
C ILE A 175 -18.23 -1.78 30.00
N GLY A 176 -17.76 -1.64 28.77
CA GLY A 176 -17.23 -0.37 28.27
C GLY A 176 -17.64 -0.07 26.83
N ILE A 177 -17.22 1.09 26.34
CA ILE A 177 -17.37 1.53 24.95
C ILE A 177 -16.02 1.61 24.26
N LEU A 178 -15.94 1.10 23.03
CA LEU A 178 -14.73 1.17 22.21
C LEU A 178 -14.50 2.61 21.74
N LEU A 179 -13.33 3.17 22.04
CA LEU A 179 -12.97 4.54 21.65
C LEU A 179 -12.47 4.64 20.21
N ASP A 180 -11.91 3.55 19.70
CA ASP A 180 -11.19 3.55 18.41
C ASP A 180 -11.97 2.90 17.27
N SER A 181 -13.26 2.66 17.46
CA SER A 181 -14.17 2.09 16.46
C SER A 181 -14.87 3.19 15.68
N SER A 182 -15.11 3.00 14.38
CA SER A 182 -15.86 3.96 13.55
C SER A 182 -17.34 4.08 13.95
N ILE A 183 -17.82 3.14 14.77
CA ILE A 183 -19.15 3.12 15.35
C ILE A 183 -19.06 2.85 16.86
N ALA A 184 -20.00 3.41 17.62
CA ALA A 184 -20.11 3.17 19.05
C ALA A 184 -20.48 1.71 19.33
N LEU A 185 -19.46 0.90 19.63
CA LEU A 185 -19.60 -0.50 20.00
C LEU A 185 -19.29 -0.66 21.49
N GLN A 186 -20.12 -1.44 22.17
CA GLN A 186 -19.86 -1.80 23.56
C GLN A 186 -19.24 -3.19 23.63
N ALA A 187 -18.35 -3.36 24.59
CA ALA A 187 -17.71 -4.63 24.86
C ALA A 187 -17.81 -4.99 26.34
N ARG A 188 -17.82 -6.29 26.61
CA ARG A 188 -17.84 -6.89 27.94
C ARG A 188 -16.52 -7.62 28.16
N VAL A 189 -15.87 -7.32 29.29
CA VAL A 189 -14.66 -8.00 29.76
C VAL A 189 -14.99 -8.79 31.01
N ASP A 190 -14.67 -10.08 31.01
CA ASP A 190 -14.86 -10.96 32.16
C ASP A 190 -13.74 -10.75 33.20
N ILE A 191 -14.10 -10.38 34.43
CA ILE A 191 -13.14 -10.03 35.49
C ILE A 191 -12.35 -11.27 35.94
N SER A 192 -12.95 -12.46 35.85
CA SER A 192 -12.33 -13.71 36.29
C SER A 192 -11.05 -14.03 35.51
N ARG A 193 -10.93 -13.53 34.28
CA ARG A 193 -9.76 -13.72 33.41
C ARG A 193 -8.62 -12.76 33.69
N LEU A 194 -8.78 -11.79 34.60
CA LEU A 194 -7.74 -10.83 34.94
C LEU A 194 -6.88 -11.29 36.12
N PRO A 195 -5.59 -10.89 36.15
CA PRO A 195 -4.74 -10.98 37.35
C PRO A 195 -5.42 -10.35 38.57
N ALA A 196 -5.33 -11.00 39.74
CA ALA A 196 -6.07 -10.60 40.94
C ALA A 196 -5.73 -9.19 41.44
N ASP A 197 -4.47 -8.78 41.26
CA ASP A 197 -3.92 -7.47 41.59
C ASP A 197 -4.45 -6.34 40.68
N GLN A 198 -4.91 -6.67 39.48
CA GLN A 198 -5.40 -5.69 38.50
C GLN A 198 -6.91 -5.42 38.62
N ARG A 199 -7.66 -6.32 39.26
CA ARG A 199 -9.12 -6.22 39.41
C ARG A 199 -9.58 -4.94 40.13
N PRO A 200 -8.93 -4.47 41.22
CA PRO A 200 -9.34 -3.24 41.91
C PRO A 200 -9.23 -1.96 41.06
N GLY A 201 -8.47 -2.00 39.95
CA GLY A 201 -8.28 -0.88 39.04
C GLY A 201 -9.42 -0.67 38.04
N LEU A 202 -10.35 -1.63 37.90
CA LEU A 202 -11.46 -1.55 36.94
C LEU A 202 -12.58 -0.64 37.45
N LYS A 203 -12.39 0.68 37.35
CA LYS A 203 -13.38 1.69 37.74
C LYS A 203 -14.04 2.33 36.51
N THR A 204 -15.20 2.96 36.71
CA THR A 204 -15.84 3.78 35.66
C THR A 204 -14.86 4.84 35.15
N ASP A 205 -14.95 5.16 33.85
CA ASP A 205 -14.12 6.09 33.09
C ASP A 205 -12.65 5.70 32.91
N VAL A 206 -12.18 4.63 33.55
CA VAL A 206 -10.84 4.06 33.27
C VAL A 206 -10.79 3.52 31.84
N VAL A 207 -9.67 3.76 31.17
CA VAL A 207 -9.39 3.21 29.84
C VAL A 207 -8.49 2.00 29.96
N ILE A 208 -8.89 0.91 29.30
CA ILE A 208 -8.10 -0.32 29.20
C ILE A 208 -7.90 -0.69 27.73
N VAL A 209 -6.80 -1.36 27.42
CA VAL A 209 -6.58 -2.01 26.13
C VAL A 209 -7.16 -3.42 26.19
N VAL A 210 -7.93 -3.79 25.17
CA VAL A 210 -8.53 -5.12 25.03
C VAL A 210 -8.29 -5.71 23.65
N THR A 211 -8.28 -7.04 23.56
CA THR A 211 -8.50 -7.76 22.29
C THR A 211 -9.97 -8.19 22.22
N LEU A 212 -10.52 -8.33 21.02
CA LEU A 212 -11.89 -8.80 20.84
C LEU A 212 -11.86 -10.26 20.36
N SER A 213 -12.58 -11.14 21.05
CA SER A 213 -12.58 -12.58 20.74
C SER A 213 -13.30 -12.91 19.43
N GLY A 214 -14.09 -11.95 18.92
CA GLY A 214 -14.94 -12.18 17.77
C GLY A 214 -16.21 -12.96 18.09
N LYS A 215 -16.65 -12.93 19.34
CA LYS A 215 -17.96 -13.42 19.77
C LYS A 215 -18.80 -12.26 20.31
N ASP A 216 -20.11 -12.41 20.18
CA ASP A 216 -21.06 -11.48 20.78
C ASP A 216 -21.70 -12.17 21.99
N VAL A 217 -21.76 -11.48 23.13
CA VAL A 217 -22.33 -11.96 24.40
C VAL A 217 -23.57 -11.15 24.76
N ARG A 218 -24.57 -11.81 25.34
CA ARG A 218 -25.85 -11.19 25.67
C ARG A 218 -25.97 -10.93 27.17
N TYR A 219 -26.39 -9.73 27.56
CA TYR A 219 -26.68 -9.38 28.96
C TYR A 219 -27.83 -8.37 29.03
N ARG A 220 -28.82 -8.61 29.91
CA ARG A 220 -30.03 -7.79 30.07
C ARG A 220 -30.70 -7.38 28.75
N GLY A 221 -30.75 -8.30 27.79
CA GLY A 221 -31.37 -8.08 26.48
C GLY A 221 -30.48 -7.38 25.44
N ALA A 222 -29.35 -6.81 25.83
CA ALA A 222 -28.39 -6.15 24.94
C ALA A 222 -27.24 -7.09 24.52
N TRP A 223 -26.64 -6.81 23.36
CA TRP A 223 -25.48 -7.53 22.82
C TRP A 223 -24.21 -6.71 23.00
N PHE A 224 -23.14 -7.37 23.44
CA PHE A 224 -21.82 -6.79 23.65
C PHE A 224 -20.77 -7.62 22.91
N LYS A 225 -19.68 -7.00 22.47
CA LYS A 225 -18.51 -7.75 22.01
C LYS A 225 -17.82 -8.41 23.21
N GLU A 226 -17.46 -9.67 23.11
CA GLU A 226 -16.59 -10.30 24.12
C GLU A 226 -15.16 -9.78 23.94
N ALA A 227 -14.61 -9.26 25.03
CA ALA A 227 -13.30 -8.64 25.08
C ALA A 227 -12.43 -9.29 26.16
N GLU A 228 -11.14 -9.38 25.88
CA GLU A 228 -10.12 -9.86 26.80
C GLU A 228 -9.19 -8.71 27.18
N PHE A 229 -8.94 -8.57 28.48
CA PHE A 229 -8.07 -7.53 29.01
C PHE A 229 -6.63 -7.75 28.58
N VAL A 230 -5.95 -6.67 28.18
CA VAL A 230 -4.51 -6.66 27.86
C VAL A 230 -3.73 -5.86 28.90
N ARG A 231 -4.09 -4.59 29.11
CA ARG A 231 -3.42 -3.69 30.06
C ARG A 231 -4.28 -2.47 30.37
N PHE A 232 -3.96 -1.75 31.43
CA PHE A 232 -4.44 -0.39 31.65
C PHE A 232 -3.76 0.58 30.68
N GLU A 233 -4.47 1.64 30.30
CA GLU A 233 -3.95 2.71 29.45
C GLU A 233 -4.23 4.06 30.11
N SER A 234 -3.22 4.93 30.15
CA SER A 234 -3.46 6.33 30.48
C SER A 234 -4.28 7.00 29.37
N ASP A 235 -5.24 7.84 29.74
CA ASP A 235 -5.96 8.69 28.79
C ASP A 235 -5.55 10.17 28.88
N SER A 236 -4.39 10.47 29.49
CA SER A 236 -3.77 11.81 29.51
C SER A 236 -2.97 12.12 28.22
N ASP A 237 -2.65 13.40 27.98
CA ASP A 237 -2.12 13.95 26.70
C ASP A 237 -0.74 13.43 26.22
N LEU A 238 -0.49 13.66 24.91
CA LEU A 238 0.69 13.45 24.04
C LEU A 238 1.28 12.02 23.97
N ASP A 239 1.69 11.41 25.09
CA ASP A 239 2.36 10.09 25.10
C ASP A 239 1.48 8.98 24.50
N ALA A 240 0.16 9.18 24.59
CA ALA A 240 -0.82 8.25 24.08
C ALA A 240 -0.98 8.33 22.56
N ASP A 241 -0.67 9.44 21.86
CA ASP A 241 -0.98 9.58 20.43
C ASP A 241 -0.13 8.69 19.54
N PHE A 242 1.16 8.54 19.84
CA PHE A 242 2.02 7.60 19.12
C PHE A 242 1.51 6.16 19.27
N SER A 243 1.29 5.71 20.52
CA SER A 243 0.77 4.37 20.82
C SER A 243 -0.61 4.14 20.21
N ARG A 244 -1.49 5.17 20.21
CA ARG A 244 -2.81 5.15 19.57
C ARG A 244 -2.69 5.00 18.06
N ILE A 245 -1.76 5.69 17.39
CA ILE A 245 -1.52 5.56 15.95
C ILE A 245 -1.04 4.14 15.62
N LEU A 246 -0.05 3.64 16.36
CA LEU A 246 0.48 2.29 16.16
C LEU A 246 -0.62 1.24 16.28
N MET A 247 -1.38 1.29 17.38
CA MET A 247 -2.50 0.39 17.60
C MET A 247 -3.60 0.57 16.55
N LYS A 248 -3.87 1.82 16.13
CA LYS A 248 -4.88 2.12 15.11
C LYS A 248 -4.59 1.40 13.80
N HIS A 249 -3.32 1.31 13.44
CA HIS A 249 -2.84 0.75 12.18
C HIS A 249 -2.27 -0.69 12.30
N ASN A 250 -2.38 -1.33 13.48
CA ASN A 250 -1.77 -2.63 13.79
C ASN A 250 -0.27 -2.68 13.53
N LEU A 251 0.44 -1.64 13.96
CA LEU A 251 1.88 -1.56 13.88
C LEU A 251 2.47 -1.92 15.24
N ASP A 252 3.45 -2.81 15.25
CA ASP A 252 4.21 -3.17 16.44
C ASP A 252 5.60 -2.54 16.36
N ALA A 253 5.87 -1.57 17.24
CA ALA A 253 7.19 -0.93 17.33
C ALA A 253 8.28 -1.89 17.80
N VAL A 254 7.91 -2.92 18.57
CA VAL A 254 8.85 -3.90 19.11
C VAL A 254 9.06 -5.01 18.09
N TYR A 255 10.32 -5.33 17.82
CA TYR A 255 10.68 -6.47 17.00
C TYR A 255 10.53 -7.78 17.82
N PRO A 256 9.96 -8.87 17.27
CA PRO A 256 9.75 -10.07 18.06
C PRO A 256 11.07 -10.72 18.51
N ALA A 257 11.26 -10.85 19.83
CA ALA A 257 12.52 -11.34 20.43
C ALA A 257 12.81 -12.83 20.14
N HIS A 258 11.81 -13.61 19.73
CA HIS A 258 11.97 -15.03 19.41
C HIS A 258 12.54 -15.28 18.00
N ILE A 259 12.65 -14.24 17.17
CA ILE A 259 13.20 -14.35 15.82
C ILE A 259 14.73 -14.39 15.93
N PRO A 260 15.39 -15.48 15.51
CA PRO A 260 16.84 -15.57 15.55
C PRO A 260 17.46 -14.59 14.57
N LEU A 261 18.53 -13.92 15.01
CA LEU A 261 19.27 -12.97 14.20
C LEU A 261 20.56 -13.62 13.68
N PRO A 262 20.96 -13.37 12.42
CA PRO A 262 22.14 -13.98 11.80
C PRO A 262 23.46 -13.33 12.28
N LEU A 263 23.58 -13.02 13.57
CA LEU A 263 24.74 -12.34 14.14
C LEU A 263 25.82 -13.36 14.49
N LYS A 264 26.75 -13.61 13.56
CA LYS A 264 27.99 -14.35 13.87
C LYS A 264 29.09 -13.43 14.35
N THR A 265 29.16 -12.21 13.81
CA THR A 265 30.14 -11.16 14.08
C THR A 265 29.53 -9.80 13.71
N ASP A 266 30.14 -8.71 14.17
CA ASP A 266 29.70 -7.34 13.88
C ASP A 266 30.20 -6.81 12.52
N GLN A 267 31.06 -7.55 11.84
CA GLN A 267 31.65 -7.16 10.55
C GLN A 267 31.74 -8.35 9.57
N PRO A 268 31.45 -8.14 8.28
CA PRO A 268 31.65 -9.14 7.24
C PRO A 268 33.13 -9.32 6.90
N GLY A 269 33.53 -10.53 6.54
CA GLY A 269 34.91 -10.90 6.22
C GLY A 269 35.05 -12.28 5.56
N PRO A 270 36.26 -12.69 5.18
CA PRO A 270 36.49 -13.95 4.48
C PRO A 270 36.15 -15.21 5.30
N HIS A 271 36.11 -15.10 6.64
CA HIS A 271 35.85 -16.23 7.53
C HIS A 271 34.36 -16.48 7.82
N ASN A 272 33.50 -15.47 7.61
CA ASN A 272 32.07 -15.54 7.94
C ASN A 272 31.15 -15.34 6.72
N VAL A 273 31.66 -14.86 5.59
CA VAL A 273 30.92 -14.67 4.34
C VAL A 273 31.30 -15.75 3.32
N TYR A 274 30.37 -16.68 3.08
CA TYR A 274 30.62 -17.86 2.23
C TYR A 274 30.97 -17.52 0.77
N ASP A 275 30.47 -16.40 0.24
CA ASP A 275 30.70 -15.93 -1.12
C ASP A 275 31.73 -14.80 -1.21
N TRP A 276 32.56 -14.59 -0.17
CA TRP A 276 33.50 -13.46 -0.08
C TRP A 276 34.40 -13.34 -1.31
N ASN A 277 35.06 -14.44 -1.71
CA ASN A 277 35.98 -14.46 -2.85
C ASN A 277 35.29 -14.41 -4.22
N LEU A 278 33.95 -14.47 -4.27
CA LEU A 278 33.15 -14.36 -5.50
C LEU A 278 32.56 -12.95 -5.68
N ARG A 279 32.75 -12.06 -4.69
CA ARG A 279 32.28 -10.68 -4.73
C ARG A 279 33.34 -9.81 -5.39
N GLU A 280 32.89 -8.85 -6.19
CA GLU A 280 33.77 -7.83 -6.75
C GLU A 280 34.28 -6.92 -5.63
N ASP A 281 35.59 -6.69 -5.59
CA ASP A 281 36.21 -5.79 -4.63
C ASP A 281 36.16 -4.36 -5.16
N CYS A 282 35.33 -3.53 -4.53
CA CYS A 282 35.15 -2.13 -4.88
C CYS A 282 35.73 -1.19 -3.82
N ARG A 283 36.47 -1.69 -2.83
CA ARG A 283 37.00 -0.89 -1.70
C ARG A 283 38.02 0.18 -2.13
N SER A 284 38.60 0.08 -3.31
CA SER A 284 39.52 1.10 -3.85
C SER A 284 38.81 2.29 -4.51
N LEU A 285 37.48 2.23 -4.66
CA LEU A 285 36.70 3.33 -5.23
C LEU A 285 36.36 4.34 -4.14
N LEU A 286 36.58 5.64 -4.42
CA LEU A 286 36.08 6.70 -3.56
C LEU A 286 34.55 6.63 -3.50
N THR A 287 34.03 6.26 -2.34
CA THR A 287 32.64 5.94 -2.09
C THR A 287 32.05 6.88 -1.03
N ILE A 288 30.90 7.48 -1.33
CA ILE A 288 30.18 8.37 -0.40
C ILE A 288 28.75 7.92 -0.15
N THR A 289 28.18 8.29 0.99
CA THR A 289 26.71 8.28 1.21
C THR A 289 26.21 9.70 1.42
N ILE A 290 24.96 9.99 1.05
CA ILE A 290 24.33 11.30 1.28
C ILE A 290 22.91 11.07 1.81
N ASP A 291 22.73 11.34 3.10
CA ASP A 291 21.50 11.00 3.81
C ASP A 291 20.97 12.17 4.67
N GLY A 292 19.82 11.96 5.31
CA GLY A 292 19.35 12.85 6.37
C GLY A 292 20.31 12.86 7.57
N ALA A 293 20.40 13.99 8.28
CA ALA A 293 21.30 14.11 9.43
C ALA A 293 21.01 13.03 10.50
N ASP A 294 19.72 12.76 10.74
CA ASP A 294 19.22 11.79 11.71
C ASP A 294 19.14 10.35 11.19
N ALA A 295 19.51 10.10 9.92
CA ALA A 295 19.47 8.77 9.31
C ALA A 295 20.55 7.86 9.91
N LYS A 296 20.21 6.59 10.09
CA LYS A 296 21.08 5.54 10.64
C LYS A 296 21.15 4.30 9.75
N ASP A 297 20.18 4.14 8.87
CA ASP A 297 19.97 3.07 7.91
C ASP A 297 20.38 3.54 6.51
N PHE A 298 21.68 3.47 6.20
CA PHE A 298 22.22 3.89 4.90
C PHE A 298 22.09 2.73 3.89
N ASP A 299 21.07 2.82 3.03
CA ASP A 299 20.75 1.82 2.01
C ASP A 299 21.71 1.89 0.81
N ASP A 300 22.13 3.09 0.43
CA ASP A 300 22.82 3.37 -0.82
C ASP A 300 24.12 4.16 -0.63
N ALA A 301 25.09 3.87 -1.49
CA ALA A 301 26.35 4.61 -1.61
C ALA A 301 26.72 4.80 -3.09
N LEU A 302 27.44 5.87 -3.38
CA LEU A 302 27.77 6.30 -4.73
C LEU A 302 29.28 6.40 -4.94
N SER A 303 29.72 5.91 -6.09
CA SER A 303 31.08 6.11 -6.61
C SER A 303 31.03 6.49 -8.09
N LEU A 304 32.05 7.20 -8.56
CA LEU A 304 32.20 7.53 -9.97
C LEU A 304 33.64 7.21 -10.42
N ALA A 305 33.77 6.63 -11.61
CA ALA A 305 35.06 6.36 -12.22
C ALA A 305 35.07 6.76 -13.71
N PRO A 306 36.25 6.92 -14.32
CA PRO A 306 36.37 7.01 -15.78
C PRO A 306 35.72 5.81 -16.49
N GLY A 307 35.08 6.10 -17.62
CA GLY A 307 34.51 5.09 -18.52
C GLY A 307 35.56 4.44 -19.42
N LEU A 308 35.11 3.59 -20.33
CA LEU A 308 35.99 2.94 -21.32
C LEU A 308 36.50 3.94 -22.37
N SER A 309 35.78 5.04 -22.58
CA SER A 309 36.15 6.13 -23.47
C SER A 309 36.28 7.45 -22.70
N SER A 310 36.98 8.42 -23.26
CA SER A 310 37.10 9.75 -22.65
C SER A 310 35.77 10.49 -22.51
N ASN A 311 34.77 10.14 -23.33
CA ASN A 311 33.43 10.74 -23.29
C ASN A 311 32.43 9.98 -22.40
N THR A 312 32.88 8.95 -21.68
CA THR A 312 32.03 8.16 -20.78
C THR A 312 32.50 8.22 -19.34
N ARG A 313 31.55 8.02 -18.42
CA ARG A 313 31.78 7.84 -16.98
C ARG A 313 31.07 6.58 -16.51
N ARG A 314 31.59 5.96 -15.46
CA ARG A 314 30.96 4.82 -14.77
C ARG A 314 30.43 5.26 -13.42
N LEU A 315 29.11 5.28 -13.30
CA LEU A 315 28.39 5.41 -12.04
C LEU A 315 28.30 4.04 -11.36
N TYR A 316 28.65 3.99 -10.09
CA TYR A 316 28.40 2.85 -9.23
C TYR A 316 27.37 3.24 -8.18
N VAL A 317 26.25 2.53 -8.18
CA VAL A 317 25.25 2.61 -7.12
C VAL A 317 25.36 1.33 -6.31
N HIS A 318 25.95 1.43 -5.13
CA HIS A 318 26.16 0.33 -4.21
C HIS A 318 24.98 0.27 -3.23
N ILE A 319 24.22 -0.82 -3.24
CA ILE A 319 23.06 -1.00 -2.35
C ILE A 319 23.38 -2.05 -1.29
N ALA A 320 23.00 -1.82 -0.03
CA ALA A 320 23.16 -2.79 1.05
C ALA A 320 22.64 -4.19 0.66
N ASP A 321 23.48 -5.24 0.80
CA ASP A 321 23.09 -6.63 0.48
C ASP A 321 22.26 -7.26 1.62
N VAL A 322 21.06 -6.74 1.84
CA VAL A 322 20.12 -7.23 2.86
C VAL A 322 19.79 -8.72 2.65
N SER A 323 19.73 -9.17 1.40
CA SER A 323 19.47 -10.58 1.03
C SER A 323 20.56 -11.55 1.51
N HIS A 324 21.75 -11.04 1.83
CA HIS A 324 22.79 -11.82 2.49
C HIS A 324 22.34 -12.24 3.90
N TYR A 325 21.75 -11.32 4.66
CA TYR A 325 21.37 -11.52 6.06
C TYR A 325 19.95 -12.06 6.22
N VAL A 326 19.01 -11.59 5.40
CA VAL A 326 17.61 -12.00 5.40
C VAL A 326 17.42 -13.12 4.37
N LYS A 327 17.50 -14.37 4.82
CA LYS A 327 17.31 -15.53 3.94
C LYS A 327 15.84 -15.79 3.68
N LYS A 328 15.51 -16.02 2.41
CA LYS A 328 14.18 -16.44 1.97
C LYS A 328 13.65 -17.57 2.85
N ASP A 329 12.37 -17.48 3.22
CA ASP A 329 11.61 -18.43 4.03
C ASP A 329 12.04 -18.51 5.52
N SER A 330 13.06 -17.75 5.94
CA SER A 330 13.42 -17.62 7.36
C SER A 330 12.37 -16.86 8.17
N LEU A 331 12.40 -16.99 9.50
CA LEU A 331 11.51 -16.21 10.39
C LEU A 331 11.69 -14.69 10.21
N LEU A 332 12.91 -14.27 9.93
CA LEU A 332 13.24 -12.87 9.66
C LEU A 332 12.64 -12.38 8.35
N ASP A 333 12.67 -13.21 7.31
CA ASP A 333 12.02 -12.93 6.02
C ASP A 333 10.50 -12.86 6.14
N GLN A 334 9.90 -13.78 6.89
CA GLN A 334 8.46 -13.77 7.16
C GLN A 334 8.02 -12.52 7.93
N GLU A 335 8.80 -12.07 8.91
CA GLU A 335 8.52 -10.83 9.65
C GLU A 335 8.75 -9.58 8.79
N ALA A 336 9.81 -9.56 7.97
CA ALA A 336 10.05 -8.48 7.02
C ALA A 336 8.91 -8.38 5.99
N LEU A 337 8.42 -9.51 5.48
CA LEU A 337 7.24 -9.59 4.60
C LEU A 337 5.99 -9.09 5.32
N HIS A 338 5.76 -9.53 6.56
CA HIS A 338 4.60 -9.12 7.37
C HIS A 338 4.58 -7.60 7.60
N ARG A 339 5.74 -7.01 7.90
CA ARG A 339 5.89 -5.54 8.05
C ARG A 339 5.86 -4.81 6.70
N SER A 340 6.38 -5.43 5.64
CA SER A 340 6.50 -4.95 4.24
C SER A 340 7.32 -3.68 4.01
N THR A 341 7.27 -2.71 4.93
CA THR A 341 7.98 -1.43 4.86
C THR A 341 8.25 -0.90 6.26
N SER A 342 9.33 -0.14 6.42
CA SER A 342 9.50 0.69 7.63
C SER A 342 8.45 1.80 7.63
N VAL A 343 7.89 2.12 8.80
CA VAL A 343 6.94 3.21 8.98
C VAL A 343 7.62 4.35 9.74
N TYR A 344 7.79 5.49 9.06
CA TYR A 344 8.41 6.68 9.62
C TYR A 344 7.32 7.61 10.18
N LEU A 345 7.42 7.91 11.47
CA LEU A 345 6.56 8.84 12.22
C LEU A 345 7.43 10.00 12.74
N ALA A 346 6.81 11.07 13.23
CA ALA A 346 7.55 12.20 13.79
C ALA A 346 8.45 11.72 14.96
N GLY A 347 9.77 11.79 14.77
CA GLY A 347 10.78 11.39 15.77
C GLY A 347 10.94 9.89 16.04
N ARG A 348 10.17 9.01 15.38
CA ARG A 348 10.13 7.57 15.67
C ARG A 348 9.97 6.74 14.39
N VAL A 349 10.60 5.57 14.38
CA VAL A 349 10.51 4.63 13.25
C VAL A 349 10.03 3.27 13.78
N VAL A 350 9.08 2.66 13.07
CA VAL A 350 8.77 1.24 13.21
C VAL A 350 9.51 0.53 12.07
N PRO A 351 10.66 -0.10 12.34
CA PRO A 351 11.50 -0.59 11.26
C PRO A 351 10.98 -1.92 10.72
N MET A 352 11.19 -2.16 9.42
CA MET A 352 10.90 -3.45 8.77
C MET A 352 11.86 -4.55 9.25
N LEU A 353 13.13 -4.19 9.41
CA LEU A 353 14.19 -5.05 9.91
C LEU A 353 14.55 -4.63 11.35
N PRO A 354 15.11 -5.55 12.16
CA PRO A 354 15.52 -5.20 13.51
C PRO A 354 16.69 -4.19 13.45
N PRO A 355 16.77 -3.21 14.38
CA PRO A 355 17.81 -2.17 14.39
C PRO A 355 19.24 -2.69 14.23
N VAL A 356 19.55 -3.84 14.83
CA VAL A 356 20.87 -4.49 14.71
C VAL A 356 21.25 -4.87 13.27
N LEU A 357 20.28 -5.12 12.40
CA LEU A 357 20.52 -5.30 10.97
C LEU A 357 20.45 -3.98 10.22
N SER A 358 19.37 -3.21 10.42
CA SER A 358 19.10 -2.00 9.63
C SER A 358 20.08 -0.86 9.90
N GLU A 359 20.52 -0.67 11.15
CA GLU A 359 21.38 0.46 11.57
C GLU A 359 22.87 0.05 11.63
N HIS A 360 23.19 -1.24 11.54
CA HIS A 360 24.56 -1.74 11.70
C HIS A 360 25.03 -2.66 10.57
N LEU A 361 24.60 -3.94 10.53
CA LEU A 361 25.19 -4.92 9.61
C LEU A 361 24.88 -4.68 8.12
N CYS A 362 23.68 -4.20 7.82
CA CYS A 362 23.29 -3.85 6.46
C CYS A 362 23.68 -2.41 6.13
N SER A 363 23.61 -1.49 7.11
CA SER A 363 23.88 -0.07 6.91
C SER A 363 25.30 0.15 6.37
N LEU A 364 25.42 0.91 5.28
CA LEU A 364 26.68 1.24 4.62
C LEU A 364 27.46 2.32 5.40
N VAL A 365 27.77 2.06 6.67
CA VAL A 365 28.52 2.98 7.53
C VAL A 365 29.96 3.18 7.06
N SER A 366 30.49 4.39 7.27
CA SER A 366 31.83 4.77 6.83
C SER A 366 32.95 4.04 7.57
N GLY A 367 34.04 3.73 6.85
CA GLY A 367 35.28 3.20 7.40
C GLY A 367 35.29 1.69 7.66
N VAL A 368 34.23 0.96 7.32
CA VAL A 368 34.13 -0.49 7.55
C VAL A 368 33.70 -1.23 6.28
N ASP A 369 34.26 -2.42 6.07
CA ASP A 369 33.86 -3.29 4.97
C ASP A 369 32.36 -3.64 5.07
N ARG A 370 31.67 -3.54 3.94
CA ARG A 370 30.24 -3.82 3.81
C ARG A 370 29.94 -4.63 2.56
N LEU A 371 28.97 -5.53 2.70
CA LEU A 371 28.44 -6.32 1.60
C LEU A 371 27.40 -5.47 0.84
N ALA A 372 27.61 -5.34 -0.47
CA ALA A 372 26.70 -4.59 -1.33
C ALA A 372 26.28 -5.41 -2.56
N PHE A 373 25.19 -4.98 -3.17
CA PHE A 373 24.79 -5.32 -4.52
C PHE A 373 24.94 -4.06 -5.37
N THR A 374 25.86 -4.10 -6.32
CA THR A 374 26.27 -2.91 -7.08
C THR A 374 25.62 -2.91 -8.46
N ALA A 375 25.02 -1.78 -8.81
CA ALA A 375 24.66 -1.43 -10.18
C ALA A 375 25.77 -0.54 -10.76
N GLU A 376 26.59 -1.09 -11.66
CA GLU A 376 27.59 -0.36 -12.43
C GLU A 376 26.97 0.07 -13.76
N MET A 377 26.92 1.36 -14.03
CA MET A 377 26.30 1.95 -15.21
C MET A 377 27.28 2.88 -15.90
N GLU A 378 27.65 2.56 -17.13
CA GLU A 378 28.43 3.45 -17.98
C GLU A 378 27.50 4.36 -18.78
N PHE A 379 27.75 5.66 -18.71
CA PHE A 379 26.94 6.69 -19.37
C PHE A 379 27.80 7.66 -20.16
N ASP A 380 27.21 8.17 -21.24
CA ASP A 380 27.78 9.24 -22.06
C ASP A 380 27.64 10.59 -21.33
N ILE A 381 28.74 11.35 -21.21
CA ILE A 381 28.78 12.57 -20.39
C ILE A 381 27.89 13.68 -20.96
N GLY A 382 27.75 13.76 -22.29
CA GLY A 382 26.99 14.83 -22.95
C GLY A 382 25.48 14.59 -22.95
N SER A 383 25.06 13.36 -23.24
CA SER A 383 23.66 12.97 -23.34
C SER A 383 23.08 12.37 -22.07
N GLY A 384 23.92 11.87 -21.15
CA GLY A 384 23.47 11.10 -19.98
C GLY A 384 22.99 9.69 -20.32
N LYS A 385 23.01 9.29 -21.60
CA LYS A 385 22.52 7.99 -22.05
C LYS A 385 23.34 6.86 -21.44
N ILE A 386 22.67 5.91 -20.79
CA ILE A 386 23.30 4.67 -20.32
C ILE A 386 23.66 3.80 -21.53
N VAL A 387 24.95 3.54 -21.71
CA VAL A 387 25.47 2.72 -22.82
C VAL A 387 25.70 1.26 -22.42
N LYS A 388 25.94 1.02 -21.12
CA LYS A 388 26.18 -0.32 -20.59
C LYS A 388 25.82 -0.38 -19.11
N SER A 389 25.27 -1.52 -18.66
CA SER A 389 25.03 -1.79 -17.25
C SER A 389 25.45 -3.20 -16.86
N LYS A 390 25.92 -3.34 -15.62
CA LYS A 390 26.26 -4.62 -14.96
C LYS A 390 25.74 -4.60 -13.53
N PHE A 391 25.40 -5.77 -13.03
CA PHE A 391 24.87 -5.95 -11.69
C PHE A 391 25.56 -7.15 -11.04
N TYR A 392 26.12 -6.96 -9.85
CA TYR A 392 26.90 -7.98 -9.15
C TYR A 392 26.96 -7.72 -7.65
N LYS A 393 27.25 -8.78 -6.89
CA LYS A 393 27.59 -8.63 -5.47
C LYS A 393 29.01 -8.10 -5.33
N SER A 394 29.22 -7.20 -4.38
CA SER A 394 30.50 -6.56 -4.14
C SER A 394 30.80 -6.42 -2.65
N ILE A 395 32.03 -6.05 -2.37
CA ILE A 395 32.51 -5.57 -1.07
C ILE A 395 32.93 -4.10 -1.26
N ILE A 396 32.44 -3.22 -0.39
CA ILE A 396 32.75 -1.78 -0.43
C ILE A 396 33.24 -1.32 0.94
N GLN A 397 33.90 -0.16 0.97
CA GLN A 397 34.17 0.59 2.20
C GLN A 397 33.81 2.05 1.91
N VAL A 398 32.85 2.60 2.65
CA VAL A 398 32.45 4.00 2.47
C VAL A 398 33.52 4.92 3.07
N ASP A 399 34.05 5.85 2.28
CA ASP A 399 35.07 6.80 2.72
C ASP A 399 34.45 7.95 3.52
N HIS A 400 33.34 8.50 3.03
CA HIS A 400 32.70 9.67 3.63
C HIS A 400 31.18 9.52 3.73
N ARG A 401 30.66 9.64 4.96
CA ARG A 401 29.23 9.88 5.21
C ARG A 401 28.96 11.38 5.11
N LEU A 402 28.10 11.78 4.19
CA LEU A 402 27.65 13.17 4.03
C LEU A 402 26.18 13.30 4.44
N THR A 403 25.79 14.49 4.88
CA THR A 403 24.38 14.87 4.99
C THR A 403 23.96 15.63 3.73
N TYR A 404 22.66 15.70 3.44
CA TYR A 404 22.16 16.55 2.35
C TYR A 404 22.68 18.00 2.47
N GLY A 405 22.62 18.61 3.66
CA GLY A 405 23.16 19.95 3.88
C GLY A 405 24.68 20.05 3.67
N GLY A 406 25.43 19.01 4.04
CA GLY A 406 26.87 18.95 3.80
C GLY A 406 27.22 18.86 2.31
N ALA A 407 26.49 18.02 1.56
CA ALA A 407 26.65 17.92 0.11
C ALA A 407 26.22 19.21 -0.60
N GLU A 408 25.17 19.88 -0.12
CA GLU A 408 24.75 21.20 -0.63
C GLU A 408 25.86 22.24 -0.49
N ALA A 409 26.51 22.29 0.67
CA ALA A 409 27.64 23.17 0.90
C ALA A 409 28.84 22.86 -0.02
N MET A 410 29.08 21.59 -0.36
CA MET A 410 30.12 21.19 -1.33
C MET A 410 29.77 21.61 -2.77
N LEU A 411 28.49 21.62 -3.13
CA LEU A 411 28.02 22.12 -4.43
C LEU A 411 28.15 23.65 -4.55
N ALA A 412 27.93 24.37 -3.45
CA ALA A 412 27.98 25.84 -3.42
C ALA A 412 29.39 26.43 -3.24
N SER A 413 30.36 25.64 -2.78
CA SER A 413 31.71 26.11 -2.45
C SER A 413 32.75 25.76 -3.53
N ASN A 414 33.89 26.46 -3.47
CA ASN A 414 35.09 26.13 -4.27
C ASN A 414 35.97 25.04 -3.62
N ASP A 415 35.39 24.17 -2.77
CA ASP A 415 36.11 23.05 -2.16
C ASP A 415 36.64 22.11 -3.26
N ASP A 416 37.94 21.86 -3.30
CA ASP A 416 38.59 20.98 -4.29
C ASP A 416 38.98 19.61 -3.70
N SER A 417 38.37 19.24 -2.58
CA SER A 417 38.46 17.89 -2.05
C SER A 417 37.94 16.84 -3.05
N ALA A 418 38.44 15.60 -2.94
CA ALA A 418 38.04 14.53 -3.85
C ALA A 418 36.53 14.23 -3.78
N GLN A 419 35.96 14.25 -2.57
CA GLN A 419 34.53 14.10 -2.33
C GLN A 419 33.71 15.25 -2.91
N ALA A 420 34.17 16.50 -2.83
CA ALA A 420 33.46 17.64 -3.42
C ALA A 420 33.45 17.57 -4.96
N ARG A 421 34.57 17.15 -5.57
CA ARG A 421 34.62 16.87 -7.02
C ARG A 421 33.65 15.76 -7.42
N LEU A 422 33.63 14.65 -6.68
CA LEU A 422 32.70 13.54 -6.91
C LEU A 422 31.23 14.01 -6.84
N VAL A 423 30.86 14.75 -5.79
CA VAL A 423 29.50 15.32 -5.62
C VAL A 423 29.12 16.23 -6.79
N ARG A 424 30.03 17.11 -7.23
CA ARG A 424 29.78 17.98 -8.38
C ARG A 424 29.61 17.20 -9.68
N GLU A 425 30.44 16.20 -9.97
CA GLU A 425 30.31 15.37 -11.17
C GLU A 425 29.00 14.58 -11.17
N LEU A 426 28.62 13.98 -10.04
CA LEU A 426 27.33 13.29 -9.87
C LEU A 426 26.15 14.24 -10.08
N TYR A 427 26.23 15.47 -9.55
CA TYR A 427 25.17 16.46 -9.74
C TYR A 427 25.01 16.87 -11.22
N GLN A 428 26.11 17.04 -11.95
CA GLN A 428 26.04 17.35 -13.38
C GLN A 428 25.34 16.21 -14.16
N ALA A 429 25.65 14.95 -13.85
CA ALA A 429 24.97 13.81 -14.45
C ALA A 429 23.47 13.80 -14.09
N ALA A 430 23.13 14.05 -12.82
CA ALA A 430 21.76 14.15 -12.35
C ALA A 430 20.95 15.23 -13.07
N LEU A 431 21.53 16.40 -13.35
CA LEU A 431 20.87 17.47 -14.10
C LEU A 431 20.51 17.05 -15.53
N ILE A 432 21.37 16.27 -16.19
CA ILE A 432 21.11 15.75 -17.53
C ILE A 432 19.94 14.77 -17.50
N TRP A 433 19.96 13.79 -16.58
CA TRP A 433 18.88 12.82 -16.43
C TRP A 433 17.55 13.47 -16.07
N ARG A 434 17.59 14.45 -15.15
CA ARG A 434 16.41 15.24 -14.78
C ARG A 434 15.83 15.98 -15.98
N LYS A 435 16.67 16.64 -16.78
CA LYS A 435 16.24 17.37 -17.97
C LYS A 435 15.55 16.44 -18.97
N GLU A 436 16.14 15.29 -19.27
CA GLU A 436 15.55 14.31 -20.18
C GLU A 436 14.23 13.74 -19.63
N ARG A 437 14.19 13.43 -18.34
CA ARG A 437 12.96 13.02 -17.63
C ARG A 437 11.87 14.07 -17.77
N MET A 438 12.15 15.35 -17.52
CA MET A 438 11.16 16.42 -17.66
C MET A 438 10.69 16.60 -19.12
N GLN A 439 11.60 16.48 -20.10
CA GLN A 439 11.26 16.58 -21.52
C GLN A 439 10.32 15.47 -21.99
N SER A 440 10.38 14.28 -21.38
CA SER A 440 9.46 13.18 -21.69
C SER A 440 8.04 13.36 -21.11
N GLY A 441 7.70 14.56 -20.60
CA GLY A 441 6.32 14.95 -20.28
C GLY A 441 5.84 14.57 -18.87
N ARG A 442 6.74 14.42 -17.90
CA ARG A 442 6.46 13.82 -16.58
C ARG A 442 6.23 14.86 -15.49
N VAL A 443 5.28 14.60 -14.60
CA VAL A 443 4.87 15.58 -13.60
C VAL A 443 5.85 15.66 -12.44
N ASP A 444 6.48 16.81 -12.25
CA ASP A 444 7.11 17.19 -10.99
C ASP A 444 6.10 18.05 -10.21
N LEU A 445 5.34 17.43 -9.31
CA LEU A 445 4.48 18.16 -8.41
C LEU A 445 5.36 18.65 -7.26
N GLU A 446 5.68 19.94 -7.27
CA GLU A 446 6.37 20.60 -6.17
C GLU A 446 5.40 20.75 -4.98
N LEU A 447 5.14 19.64 -4.30
CA LEU A 447 4.34 19.63 -3.09
C LEU A 447 5.26 19.92 -1.89
N PRO A 448 4.93 20.91 -1.06
CA PRO A 448 5.73 21.20 0.12
C PRO A 448 5.63 20.03 1.10
N GLU A 449 6.77 19.43 1.44
CA GLU A 449 6.87 18.41 2.48
C GLU A 449 6.96 19.06 3.86
N VAL A 450 6.19 18.59 4.83
CA VAL A 450 6.26 19.08 6.21
C VAL A 450 7.39 18.36 6.95
N ASP A 451 8.27 19.15 7.57
CA ASP A 451 9.32 18.66 8.46
C ASP A 451 8.91 18.95 9.91
N ILE A 452 8.96 17.92 10.77
CA ILE A 452 8.60 18.02 12.19
C ILE A 452 9.82 17.62 13.01
N LYS A 453 10.35 18.55 13.79
CA LYS A 453 11.42 18.30 14.75
C LYS A 453 10.82 18.07 16.12
N VAL A 454 11.18 16.96 16.73
CA VAL A 454 10.81 16.63 18.11
C VAL A 454 11.95 16.99 19.06
N ASP A 455 11.62 17.21 20.32
CA ASP A 455 12.60 17.44 21.38
C ASP A 455 13.46 16.16 21.56
N PRO A 456 14.81 16.25 21.53
CA PRO A 456 15.70 15.11 21.71
C PRO A 456 15.57 14.42 23.07
N ASP A 457 15.30 15.19 24.13
CA ASP A 457 15.17 14.70 25.50
C ASP A 457 13.76 14.15 25.75
N ASN A 458 12.75 14.67 25.03
CA ASN A 458 11.40 14.15 25.05
C ASN A 458 10.76 14.12 23.64
N ARG A 459 10.89 12.97 22.97
CA ARG A 459 10.39 12.79 21.60
C ARG A 459 8.86 12.89 21.44
N ASP A 460 8.10 12.96 22.53
CA ASP A 460 6.65 13.19 22.51
C ASP A 460 6.30 14.69 22.41
N ARG A 461 7.30 15.59 22.50
CA ARG A 461 7.13 17.04 22.36
C ARG A 461 7.64 17.50 20.99
N ILE A 462 6.80 18.24 20.27
CA ILE A 462 7.20 18.92 19.04
C ILE A 462 8.02 20.16 19.43
N GLN A 463 9.26 20.22 18.95
CA GLN A 463 10.13 21.38 19.12
C GLN A 463 9.84 22.44 18.05
N SER A 464 9.68 22.03 16.79
CA SER A 464 9.35 22.93 15.67
C SER A 464 8.74 22.16 14.51
N TYR A 465 8.04 22.86 13.63
CA TYR A 465 7.60 22.32 12.35
C TYR A 465 7.78 23.37 11.25
N GLY A 466 7.98 22.92 10.02
CA GLY A 466 8.17 23.77 8.87
C GLY A 466 8.01 23.01 7.57
N TYR A 467 8.40 23.63 6.47
CA TYR A 467 8.51 22.94 5.19
C TYR A 467 9.96 22.58 4.92
N ARG A 468 10.18 21.38 4.40
CA ARG A 468 11.51 20.94 3.99
C ARG A 468 11.93 21.71 2.75
N GLU A 469 13.14 22.24 2.78
CA GLU A 469 13.76 22.85 1.62
C GLU A 469 14.18 21.76 0.61
N ARG A 470 13.91 21.99 -0.67
CA ARG A 470 14.35 21.08 -1.74
C ARG A 470 15.78 21.43 -2.12
N LEU A 471 16.72 20.61 -1.68
CA LEU A 471 18.16 20.81 -1.91
C LEU A 471 18.61 20.22 -3.25
N GLN A 472 19.68 20.76 -3.83
CA GLN A 472 20.30 20.21 -5.04
C GLN A 472 20.86 18.81 -4.79
N SER A 473 21.43 18.60 -3.60
CA SER A 473 21.87 17.29 -3.11
C SER A 473 20.75 16.26 -3.07
N SER A 474 19.50 16.64 -2.77
CA SER A 474 18.35 15.73 -2.84
C SER A 474 18.06 15.29 -4.28
N ILE A 475 18.13 16.23 -5.23
CA ILE A 475 17.94 15.94 -6.66
C ILE A 475 19.02 14.99 -7.18
N LEU A 476 20.27 15.19 -6.77
CA LEU A 476 21.40 14.32 -7.11
C LEU A 476 21.09 12.86 -6.76
N ILE A 477 20.75 12.59 -5.51
CA ILE A 477 20.44 11.24 -5.03
C ILE A 477 19.20 10.69 -5.73
N GLU A 478 18.13 11.48 -5.86
CA GLU A 478 16.90 11.07 -6.56
C GLU A 478 17.21 10.54 -7.95
N GLU A 479 17.92 11.31 -8.80
CA GLU A 479 18.19 10.92 -10.19
C GLU A 479 19.16 9.73 -10.29
N CYS A 480 20.15 9.62 -9.41
CA CYS A 480 21.04 8.45 -9.36
C CYS A 480 20.25 7.18 -9.05
N MET A 481 19.36 7.22 -8.04
CA MET A 481 18.53 6.08 -7.66
C MET A 481 17.51 5.71 -8.73
N LEU A 482 16.86 6.70 -9.36
CA LEU A 482 15.94 6.47 -10.48
C LEU A 482 16.67 5.78 -11.65
N THR A 483 17.89 6.21 -11.95
CA THR A 483 18.72 5.63 -13.01
C THR A 483 19.10 4.18 -12.70
N ALA A 484 19.49 3.88 -11.46
CA ALA A 484 19.75 2.50 -11.03
C ALA A 484 18.49 1.61 -11.13
N ASN A 485 17.37 2.09 -10.56
CA ASN A 485 16.08 1.38 -10.55
C ASN A 485 15.59 1.03 -11.95
N THR A 486 15.70 1.96 -12.91
CA THR A 486 15.30 1.72 -14.31
C THR A 486 16.23 0.74 -15.02
N CYS A 487 17.55 0.83 -14.78
CA CYS A 487 18.52 -0.12 -15.34
C CYS A 487 18.29 -1.55 -14.82
N VAL A 488 18.01 -1.70 -13.53
CA VAL A 488 17.68 -2.99 -12.91
C VAL A 488 16.38 -3.55 -13.48
N ALA A 489 15.32 -2.73 -13.57
CA ALA A 489 14.04 -3.15 -14.14
C ALA A 489 14.19 -3.64 -15.59
N ALA A 490 14.94 -2.91 -16.43
CA ALA A 490 15.21 -3.29 -17.81
C ALA A 490 16.02 -4.61 -17.90
N PHE A 491 17.00 -4.81 -17.02
CA PHE A 491 17.79 -6.04 -16.96
C PHE A 491 16.94 -7.26 -16.60
N ILE A 492 16.13 -7.15 -15.54
CA ILE A 492 15.24 -8.21 -15.08
C ILE A 492 14.21 -8.56 -16.15
N ARG A 493 13.61 -7.54 -16.79
CA ARG A 493 12.66 -7.74 -17.90
C ARG A 493 13.31 -8.50 -19.06
N LYS A 494 14.54 -8.13 -19.45
CA LYS A 494 15.30 -8.83 -20.50
C LYS A 494 15.57 -10.29 -20.14
N LYS A 495 15.81 -10.58 -18.87
CA LYS A 495 15.99 -11.94 -18.34
C LYS A 495 14.68 -12.72 -18.16
N LYS A 496 13.52 -12.06 -18.29
CA LYS A 496 12.18 -12.63 -18.01
C LYS A 496 12.10 -13.23 -16.60
N ALA A 497 12.83 -12.66 -15.65
CA ALA A 497 12.78 -13.10 -14.26
C ALA A 497 11.57 -12.47 -13.55
N PRO A 498 10.90 -13.20 -12.63
CA PRO A 498 9.83 -12.65 -11.83
C PRO A 498 10.32 -11.48 -10.95
N VAL A 499 9.56 -10.39 -10.91
CA VAL A 499 9.84 -9.21 -10.09
C VAL A 499 8.56 -8.45 -9.82
N LEU A 500 8.55 -7.65 -8.75
CA LEU A 500 7.50 -6.67 -8.51
C LEU A 500 7.88 -5.34 -9.15
N TYR A 501 7.21 -4.99 -10.24
CA TYR A 501 7.30 -3.64 -10.81
C TYR A 501 6.55 -2.65 -9.94
N ARG A 502 7.06 -1.43 -9.87
CA ARG A 502 6.37 -0.29 -9.27
C ARG A 502 5.63 0.42 -10.40
N VAL A 503 4.33 0.14 -10.51
CA VAL A 503 3.48 0.63 -11.60
C VAL A 503 2.67 1.82 -11.13
N HIS A 504 2.49 2.78 -12.03
CA HIS A 504 1.60 3.91 -11.83
C HIS A 504 0.80 4.10 -13.11
N GLU A 505 -0.50 3.81 -13.03
CA GLU A 505 -1.39 3.84 -14.18
C GLU A 505 -1.59 5.28 -14.71
N PRO A 506 -1.85 5.44 -16.02
CA PRO A 506 -2.30 6.71 -16.57
C PRO A 506 -3.58 7.21 -15.90
N ILE A 507 -3.77 8.52 -15.93
CA ILE A 507 -4.97 9.15 -15.35
C ILE A 507 -6.18 8.84 -16.25
N PRO A 508 -7.30 8.33 -15.70
CA PRO A 508 -8.51 8.06 -16.47
C PRO A 508 -9.11 9.34 -17.09
N PRO A 509 -9.73 9.25 -18.29
CA PRO A 509 -10.36 10.41 -18.96
C PRO A 509 -11.37 11.15 -18.07
N GLU A 510 -12.18 10.44 -17.29
CA GLU A 510 -13.16 11.02 -16.36
C GLU A 510 -12.54 11.96 -15.31
N ARG A 511 -11.29 11.69 -14.89
CA ARG A 511 -10.59 12.55 -13.94
C ARG A 511 -10.06 13.82 -14.61
N ILE A 512 -9.66 13.70 -15.89
CA ILE A 512 -9.29 14.86 -16.72
C ILE A 512 -10.51 15.75 -16.96
N GLU A 513 -11.67 15.16 -17.25
CA GLU A 513 -12.94 15.90 -17.40
C GLU A 513 -13.30 16.67 -16.13
N LYS A 514 -13.14 16.08 -14.95
CA LYS A 514 -13.34 16.77 -13.67
C LYS A 514 -12.39 17.95 -13.48
N LEU A 515 -11.13 17.83 -13.93
CA LEU A 515 -10.19 18.95 -13.93
C LEU A 515 -10.60 20.03 -14.92
N ASN A 516 -11.04 19.67 -16.13
CA ASN A 516 -11.51 20.63 -17.13
C ASN A 516 -12.74 21.41 -16.62
N PHE A 517 -13.71 20.71 -16.03
CA PHE A 517 -14.86 21.35 -15.38
C PHE A 517 -14.44 22.31 -14.27
N PHE A 518 -13.42 21.95 -13.48
CA PHE A 518 -12.85 22.85 -12.49
C PHE A 518 -12.23 24.10 -13.15
N MET A 519 -11.40 23.95 -14.18
CA MET A 519 -10.78 25.10 -14.87
C MET A 519 -11.85 26.06 -15.43
N GLU A 520 -12.89 25.51 -16.07
CA GLU A 520 -14.01 26.26 -16.62
C GLU A 520 -14.81 27.00 -15.53
N SER A 521 -15.14 26.31 -14.43
CA SER A 521 -15.92 26.88 -13.31
C SER A 521 -15.23 28.07 -12.64
N TYR A 522 -13.90 28.11 -12.69
CA TYR A 522 -13.09 29.22 -12.16
C TYR A 522 -12.62 30.20 -13.23
N GLY A 523 -13.14 30.09 -14.47
CA GLY A 523 -12.83 31.02 -15.56
C GLY A 523 -11.37 30.96 -16.04
N VAL A 524 -10.68 29.83 -15.88
CA VAL A 524 -9.32 29.65 -16.37
C VAL A 524 -9.37 29.14 -17.81
N PRO A 525 -8.81 29.85 -18.80
CA PRO A 525 -8.87 29.47 -20.20
C PRO A 525 -7.85 28.36 -20.52
N TRP A 526 -8.09 27.16 -20.00
CA TRP A 526 -7.24 26.00 -20.22
C TRP A 526 -8.07 24.71 -20.30
N GLN A 527 -7.73 23.85 -21.25
CA GLN A 527 -8.36 22.53 -21.42
C GLN A 527 -7.29 21.44 -21.54
N PHE A 528 -7.32 20.50 -20.61
CA PHE A 528 -6.47 19.31 -20.61
C PHE A 528 -6.97 18.28 -21.61
N GLN A 529 -6.08 17.88 -22.51
CA GLN A 529 -6.21 16.68 -23.34
C GLN A 529 -5.48 15.49 -22.69
N ASP A 530 -4.38 15.79 -22.00
CA ASP A 530 -3.64 14.89 -21.13
C ASP A 530 -3.13 15.67 -19.90
N LEU A 531 -2.46 14.98 -18.99
CA LEU A 531 -1.82 15.57 -17.80
C LEU A 531 -0.31 15.44 -17.85
N ASN A 532 0.29 15.65 -19.02
CA ASN A 532 1.73 15.72 -19.14
C ASN A 532 2.28 17.01 -18.48
N TYR A 533 3.59 17.06 -18.24
CA TYR A 533 4.27 18.21 -17.62
C TYR A 533 3.98 19.54 -18.34
N GLY A 534 4.03 19.54 -19.67
CA GLY A 534 3.76 20.72 -20.48
C GLY A 534 2.32 21.22 -20.29
N SER A 535 1.36 20.30 -20.29
CA SER A 535 -0.06 20.58 -20.08
C SER A 535 -0.32 21.18 -18.69
N ILE A 536 0.30 20.61 -17.65
CA ILE A 536 0.19 21.11 -16.27
C ILE A 536 0.86 22.48 -16.12
N ARG A 537 2.04 22.67 -16.70
CA ARG A 537 2.76 23.96 -16.66
C ARG A 537 1.97 25.05 -17.38
N GLY A 538 1.37 24.76 -18.52
CA GLY A 538 0.52 25.70 -19.24
C GLY A 538 -0.72 26.10 -18.43
N ALA A 539 -1.36 25.14 -17.76
CA ALA A 539 -2.45 25.43 -16.83
C ALA A 539 -2.02 26.33 -15.67
N LEU A 540 -0.87 26.03 -15.04
CA LEU A 540 -0.32 26.86 -13.96
C LEU A 540 0.00 28.28 -14.42
N GLN A 541 0.48 28.46 -15.65
CA GLN A 541 0.68 29.79 -16.23
C GLN A 541 -0.64 30.56 -16.35
N GLN A 542 -1.71 29.92 -16.84
CA GLN A 542 -3.03 30.55 -16.89
C GLN A 542 -3.58 30.89 -15.50
N ILE A 543 -3.37 30.00 -14.52
CA ILE A 543 -3.74 30.25 -13.12
C ILE A 543 -2.97 31.45 -12.54
N HIS A 544 -1.69 31.63 -12.89
CA HIS A 544 -0.88 32.74 -12.42
C HIS A 544 -1.34 34.10 -12.95
N LEU A 545 -1.97 34.12 -14.14
CA LEU A 545 -2.59 35.31 -14.72
C LEU A 545 -3.96 35.63 -14.10
N HIS A 546 -4.52 34.72 -13.29
CA HIS A 546 -5.85 34.88 -12.72
C HIS A 546 -5.85 35.78 -11.47
N PRO A 547 -6.86 36.65 -11.24
CA PRO A 547 -6.92 37.53 -10.06
C PRO A 547 -6.80 36.79 -8.72
N ASN A 548 -7.37 35.58 -8.64
CA ASN A 548 -7.33 34.73 -7.44
C ASN A 548 -6.18 33.69 -7.44
N GLN A 549 -5.08 33.96 -8.15
CA GLN A 549 -3.99 33.02 -8.41
C GLN A 549 -3.51 32.19 -7.20
N LYS A 550 -3.35 32.80 -6.01
CA LYS A 550 -2.82 32.10 -4.82
C LYS A 550 -3.77 30.99 -4.35
N THR A 551 -5.05 31.33 -4.18
CA THR A 551 -6.07 30.36 -3.76
C THR A 551 -6.28 29.31 -4.84
N LEU A 552 -6.35 29.74 -6.10
CA LEU A 552 -6.61 28.86 -7.23
C LEU A 552 -5.48 27.87 -7.47
N SER A 553 -4.22 28.31 -7.38
CA SER A 553 -3.03 27.44 -7.48
C SER A 553 -3.03 26.36 -6.41
N ARG A 554 -3.38 26.71 -5.16
CA ARG A 554 -3.48 25.74 -4.06
C ARG A 554 -4.59 24.71 -4.28
N VAL A 555 -5.77 25.17 -4.69
CA VAL A 555 -6.91 24.26 -4.94
C VAL A 555 -6.64 23.39 -6.17
N PHE A 556 -6.09 23.96 -7.24
CA PHE A 556 -5.69 23.24 -8.44
C PHE A 556 -4.67 22.15 -8.11
N SER A 557 -3.63 22.46 -7.34
CA SER A 557 -2.61 21.48 -6.92
C SER A 557 -3.23 20.30 -6.16
N MET A 558 -4.20 20.55 -5.29
CA MET A 558 -4.94 19.51 -4.57
C MET A 558 -5.82 18.66 -5.50
N GLN A 559 -6.51 19.28 -6.46
CA GLN A 559 -7.36 18.56 -7.42
C GLN A 559 -6.53 17.75 -8.41
N LEU A 560 -5.40 18.31 -8.85
CA LEU A 560 -4.40 17.64 -9.67
C LEU A 560 -3.88 16.41 -8.92
N LEU A 561 -3.43 16.56 -7.66
CA LEU A 561 -2.98 15.44 -6.83
C LEU A 561 -4.03 14.33 -6.69
N ARG A 562 -5.30 14.70 -6.45
CA ARG A 562 -6.42 13.74 -6.36
C ARG A 562 -6.75 13.05 -7.68
N SER A 563 -6.28 13.60 -8.80
CA SER A 563 -6.50 13.03 -10.13
C SER A 563 -5.52 11.91 -10.44
N PHE A 564 -4.32 11.89 -9.83
CA PHE A 564 -3.37 10.79 -10.02
C PHE A 564 -3.87 9.47 -9.47
N MET A 565 -3.45 8.38 -10.12
CA MET A 565 -3.67 7.03 -9.62
C MET A 565 -2.68 6.75 -8.48
N GLN A 566 -3.00 5.79 -7.62
CA GLN A 566 -2.03 5.34 -6.62
C GLN A 566 -1.04 4.39 -7.29
N ALA A 567 0.26 4.61 -7.10
CA ALA A 567 1.26 3.67 -7.57
C ALA A 567 1.25 2.39 -6.71
N VAL A 568 1.33 1.23 -7.35
CA VAL A 568 1.20 -0.11 -6.75
C VAL A 568 2.38 -1.01 -7.12
N TYR A 569 2.56 -2.11 -6.38
CA TYR A 569 3.49 -3.17 -6.77
C TYR A 569 2.73 -4.28 -7.48
N THR A 570 3.19 -4.70 -8.66
CA THR A 570 2.52 -5.72 -9.48
C THR A 570 3.56 -6.50 -10.31
N PRO A 571 3.33 -7.79 -10.62
CA PRO A 571 4.26 -8.55 -11.46
C PRO A 571 4.24 -8.13 -12.94
N GLU A 572 3.23 -7.36 -13.37
CA GLU A 572 3.09 -6.83 -14.73
C GLU A 572 3.91 -5.55 -14.93
N ALA A 573 4.60 -5.47 -16.07
CA ALA A 573 5.43 -4.33 -16.44
C ALA A 573 4.63 -3.26 -17.21
N ASP A 574 3.64 -2.67 -16.55
CA ASP A 574 2.69 -1.72 -17.16
C ASP A 574 3.19 -0.25 -17.14
N GLY A 575 4.43 -0.05 -16.69
CA GLY A 575 5.10 1.26 -16.65
C GLY A 575 4.68 2.14 -15.48
N HIS A 576 5.38 3.26 -15.33
CA HIS A 576 5.16 4.20 -14.24
C HIS A 576 4.87 5.59 -14.79
N TRP A 577 3.60 5.89 -15.08
CA TRP A 577 3.16 7.10 -15.75
C TRP A 577 3.69 8.40 -15.12
N GLY A 578 3.59 8.55 -13.79
CA GLY A 578 4.07 9.75 -13.08
C GLY A 578 5.59 9.99 -13.15
N LEU A 579 6.38 8.94 -13.35
CA LEU A 579 7.83 9.00 -13.56
C LEU A 579 8.18 8.76 -15.04
N GLY A 580 7.17 8.60 -15.89
CA GLY A 580 7.12 8.14 -17.28
C GLY A 580 8.12 7.07 -17.71
N PHE A 581 8.59 6.24 -16.79
CA PHE A 581 9.45 5.11 -17.11
C PHE A 581 8.62 3.95 -17.65
N ARG A 582 9.10 3.32 -18.73
CA ARG A 582 8.48 2.10 -19.27
C ARG A 582 8.62 0.92 -18.32
N ASP A 583 9.79 0.80 -17.69
CA ASP A 583 10.12 -0.26 -16.75
C ASP A 583 10.69 0.40 -15.50
N TYR A 584 10.07 0.13 -14.35
CA TYR A 584 10.48 0.69 -13.07
C TYR A 584 10.18 -0.30 -11.94
N CYS A 585 11.17 -0.57 -11.10
CA CYS A 585 11.05 -1.31 -9.86
C CYS A 585 11.86 -0.60 -8.78
N HIS A 586 11.52 -0.81 -7.50
CA HIS A 586 12.39 -0.35 -6.43
C HIS A 586 13.47 -1.38 -6.18
N PHE A 587 14.72 -0.93 -6.18
CA PHE A 587 15.92 -1.73 -5.88
C PHE A 587 16.75 -1.07 -4.78
N THR A 588 16.73 0.26 -4.69
CA THR A 588 17.68 1.07 -3.92
C THR A 588 17.34 1.28 -2.44
N SER A 589 16.43 0.50 -1.85
CA SER A 589 16.07 0.68 -0.42
C SER A 589 15.67 -0.62 0.30
N PRO A 590 16.45 -1.69 0.23
CA PRO A 590 16.07 -3.00 0.75
C PRO A 590 16.04 -3.07 2.29
N ILE A 591 16.66 -2.13 3.03
CA ILE A 591 16.60 -2.11 4.50
C ILE A 591 15.18 -1.81 5.00
N ARG A 592 14.42 -1.04 4.21
CA ARG A 592 13.12 -0.48 4.59
C ARG A 592 11.97 -0.83 3.67
N ARG A 593 12.19 -1.63 2.62
CA ARG A 593 11.17 -2.10 1.68
C ARG A 593 11.39 -3.57 1.34
N TYR A 594 10.33 -4.36 1.44
CA TYR A 594 10.34 -5.79 1.08
C TYR A 594 10.26 -6.06 -0.44
N PRO A 595 9.41 -5.34 -1.22
CA PRO A 595 9.41 -5.45 -2.69
C PRO A 595 10.71 -4.94 -3.29
#